data_AF-A0A8S3C0E3-F1
#
_entry.id   AF-A0A8S3C0E3-F1
#
_cell.length_a   1.000
_cell.length_b   1.000
_cell.length_c   1.000
_cell.angle_alpha   90.00
_cell.angle_beta   90.00
_cell.angle_gamma   90.00
#
_symmetry.space_group_name_H-M   'P 1'
#
loop_
_entity.id
_entity.type
_entity.pdbx_description
1 polymer ?
#
loop_
_entity_poly.entity_id
_entity_poly.type
_entity_poly.pdbx_seq_one_letter_code
_entity_poly.pdbx_strand_id
1 'polypeptide(L)' 'EIYSIDIIETIPLNSILIHFHATDPDEENTLNSQIEYRLYNQTIFSLDSTTGELRLTGKLDREEKSSYEFDVIAFDHGQA' A
#
# COMPACT_ATOMS: atom_id res chain seq x y z
N GLU A 1 6.63 3.88 -9.34
CA GLU A 1 6.83 2.43 -9.60
C GLU A 1 5.47 1.78 -9.81
N ILE A 2 5.37 0.69 -10.57
CA ILE A 2 4.10 0.00 -10.82
C ILE A 2 4.15 -1.36 -10.14
N TYR A 3 3.18 -1.61 -9.27
CA TYR A 3 3.00 -2.89 -8.57
C TYR A 3 1.78 -3.61 -9.12
N SER A 4 1.91 -4.90 -9.42
CA SER A 4 0.81 -5.75 -9.90
C SER A 4 0.96 -7.14 -9.30
N ILE A 5 -0.13 -7.67 -8.74
CA ILE A 5 -0.18 -8.99 -8.13
C ILE A 5 -1.49 -9.69 -8.52
N ASP A 6 -1.44 -11.01 -8.59
CA ASP A 6 -2.63 -11.86 -8.69
C ASP A 6 -2.92 -12.48 -7.32
N ILE A 7 -4.19 -12.43 -6.89
CA ILE A 7 -4.63 -12.95 -5.60
C ILE A 7 -5.86 -13.83 -5.76
N ILE A 8 -5.99 -14.82 -4.88
CA ILE A 8 -7.18 -15.68 -4.82
C ILE A 8 -8.28 -14.98 -4.02
N GLU A 9 -9.53 -15.07 -4.48
CA GLU A 9 -10.67 -14.43 -3.80
C GLU A 9 -10.94 -14.99 -2.39
N THR A 10 -10.48 -16.23 -2.14
CA THR A 10 -10.60 -16.92 -0.86
C THR A 10 -9.51 -16.54 0.15
N ILE A 11 -8.68 -15.54 -0.16
CA ILE A 11 -7.63 -15.10 0.75
C ILE A 11 -8.27 -14.55 2.05
N PRO A 12 -7.74 -14.91 3.23
CA PRO A 12 -8.31 -14.44 4.49
C PRO A 12 -8.29 -12.92 4.61
N LEU A 13 -9.28 -12.36 5.31
CA LEU A 13 -9.23 -10.95 5.70
C LEU A 13 -8.01 -10.67 6.57
N ASN A 14 -7.52 -9.43 6.49
CA ASN A 14 -6.30 -8.89 7.10
C ASN A 14 -4.99 -9.48 6.57
N SER A 15 -5.04 -10.30 5.52
CA SER A 15 -3.84 -10.77 4.83
C SER A 15 -3.07 -9.59 4.23
N ILE A 16 -1.74 -9.61 4.40
CA ILE A 16 -0.83 -8.67 3.75
C ILE A 16 -0.71 -9.07 2.29
N LEU A 17 -0.99 -8.12 1.39
CA LEU A 17 -0.92 -8.32 -0.05
C LEU A 17 0.41 -7.82 -0.62
N ILE A 18 0.80 -6.61 -0.23
CA ILE A 18 2.00 -5.91 -0.72
C ILE A 18 2.62 -5.14 0.44
N HIS A 19 3.93 -5.02 0.43
CA HIS A 19 4.68 -4.08 1.26
C HIS A 19 5.31 -3.06 0.31
N PHE A 20 4.82 -1.81 0.35
CA PHE A 20 5.41 -0.73 -0.42
C PHE A 20 6.68 -0.23 0.26
N HIS A 21 7.73 -0.04 -0.53
CA HIS A 21 9.01 0.46 -0.03
C HIS A 21 9.47 1.61 -0.91
N ALA A 22 9.29 2.83 -0.43
CA ALA A 22 9.97 4.00 -0.94
C ALA A 22 11.18 4.30 -0.05
N THR A 23 12.23 4.88 -0.65
CA THR A 23 13.46 5.29 0.04
C THR A 23 13.81 6.69 -0.39
N ASP A 24 14.13 7.55 0.58
CA ASP A 24 14.73 8.84 0.31
C ASP A 24 16.24 8.65 0.05
N PRO A 25 16.76 9.02 -1.15
CA PRO A 25 18.16 8.84 -1.50
C PRO A 25 19.11 9.83 -0.80
N ASP A 26 18.62 10.91 -0.20
CA ASP A 26 19.45 11.98 0.34
C ASP A 26 19.88 11.72 1.79
N GLU A 27 19.08 10.98 2.58
CA GLU A 27 19.42 10.63 3.95
C GLU A 27 18.89 9.24 4.33
N GLU A 28 19.66 8.17 4.14
CA GLU A 28 19.32 6.88 4.74
C GLU A 28 19.57 6.92 6.27
N ASN A 29 18.59 6.46 7.05
CA ASN A 29 18.66 6.26 8.52
C ASN A 29 18.64 7.53 9.41
N THR A 30 18.03 8.64 8.97
CA THR A 30 17.77 9.80 9.84
C THR A 30 16.29 9.86 10.26
N LEU A 31 15.96 10.67 11.28
CA LEU A 31 14.56 10.91 11.66
C LEU A 31 13.75 11.60 10.54
N ASN A 32 14.44 12.22 9.57
CA ASN A 32 13.83 12.90 8.43
C ASN A 32 13.49 11.93 7.28
N SER A 33 14.01 10.70 7.28
CA SER A 33 13.70 9.66 6.29
C SER A 33 12.31 9.00 6.52
N GLN A 34 11.44 9.62 7.33
CA GLN A 34 10.12 9.07 7.62
C GLN A 34 9.22 9.23 6.41
N ILE A 35 8.91 8.10 5.77
CA ILE A 35 7.99 8.06 4.64
C ILE A 35 6.60 7.68 5.14
N GLU A 36 5.63 8.53 4.81
CA GLU A 36 4.22 8.31 5.09
C GLU A 36 3.49 7.85 3.84
N TYR A 37 2.82 6.70 3.92
CA TYR A 37 2.03 6.14 2.83
C TYR A 37 0.56 6.51 2.96
N ARG A 38 -0.06 6.90 1.85
CA ARG A 38 -1.50 7.21 1.78
C ARG A 38 -2.18 6.49 0.64
N LEU A 39 -3.35 5.94 0.96
CA LEU A 39 -4.26 5.28 0.02
C LEU A 39 -5.58 6.03 0.01
N TYR A 40 -6.06 6.38 -1.19
CA TYR A 40 -7.30 7.14 -1.36
C TYR A 40 -8.39 6.28 -2.00
N ASN A 41 -9.64 6.53 -1.59
CA ASN A 41 -10.86 5.98 -2.20
C ASN A 41 -10.92 4.45 -2.30
N GLN A 42 -10.30 3.72 -1.36
CA GLN A 42 -10.43 2.26 -1.24
C GLN A 42 -11.23 1.88 0.00
N THR A 43 -12.18 0.96 -0.18
CA THR A 43 -13.09 0.50 0.88
C THR A 43 -12.73 -0.89 1.40
N ILE A 44 -12.08 -1.71 0.58
CA ILE A 44 -11.74 -3.11 0.90
C ILE A 44 -10.24 -3.34 1.12
N PHE A 45 -9.45 -2.28 1.07
CA PHE A 45 -8.02 -2.31 1.34
C PHE A 45 -7.69 -1.31 2.44
N SER A 46 -6.74 -1.66 3.29
CA SER A 46 -6.12 -0.74 4.24
C SER A 46 -4.63 -0.67 3.99
N LEU A 47 -4.06 0.53 4.05
CA LEU A 47 -2.63 0.74 3.97
C LEU A 47 -2.13 1.25 5.31
N ASP A 48 -1.14 0.58 5.89
CA ASP A 48 -0.42 1.10 7.04
C ASP A 48 0.47 2.26 6.58
N SER A 49 0.24 3.45 7.16
CA SER A 49 0.90 4.68 6.72
C SER A 49 2.39 4.72 7.07
N THR A 50 2.87 3.88 7.99
CA THR A 50 4.26 3.89 8.46
C THR A 50 5.05 2.75 7.83
N THR A 51 4.44 1.57 7.73
CA THR A 51 5.11 0.38 7.20
C THR A 51 4.89 0.16 5.71
N GLY A 52 3.91 0.84 5.09
CA GLY A 52 3.58 0.59 3.68
C GLY A 52 2.89 -0.75 3.44
N GLU A 53 2.41 -1.44 4.49
CA GLU A 53 1.71 -2.72 4.35
C GLU A 53 0.27 -2.52 3.84
N LEU A 54 0.00 -3.01 2.65
CA LEU A 54 -1.34 -3.09 2.09
C LEU A 54 -2.01 -4.40 2.50
N ARG A 55 -3.17 -4.31 3.14
CA ARG A 55 -3.95 -5.45 3.63
C ARG A 55 -5.34 -5.48 3.02
N LEU A 56 -5.86 -6.70 2.82
CA LEU A 56 -7.24 -6.91 2.40
C LEU A 56 -8.17 -6.81 3.62
N THR A 57 -9.12 -5.88 3.62
CA THR A 57 -10.10 -5.70 4.71
C THR A 57 -11.53 -6.01 4.29
N GLY A 58 -11.80 -6.14 2.99
CA GLY A 58 -13.09 -6.58 2.44
C GLY A 58 -12.99 -7.89 1.68
N LYS A 59 -14.16 -8.45 1.31
CA LYS A 59 -14.22 -9.65 0.48
C LYS A 59 -13.92 -9.31 -0.98
N LEU A 60 -13.30 -10.26 -1.66
CA LEU A 60 -13.11 -10.23 -3.10
C LEU A 60 -14.17 -11.13 -3.73
N ASP A 61 -14.72 -10.68 -4.85
CA ASP A 61 -15.64 -11.43 -5.70
C ASP A 61 -15.24 -11.09 -7.13
N ARG A 62 -14.72 -12.08 -7.87
CA ARG A 62 -14.19 -11.86 -9.21
C ARG A 62 -15.30 -11.55 -10.21
N GLU A 63 -16.49 -12.10 -10.02
CA GLU A 63 -17.67 -11.85 -10.84
C GLU A 63 -18.20 -10.43 -10.65
N GLU A 64 -18.10 -9.88 -9.42
CA GLU A 64 -18.44 -8.48 -9.14
C GLU A 64 -17.34 -7.51 -9.63
N LYS A 65 -16.08 -7.79 -9.32
CA LYS A 65 -14.94 -6.95 -9.69
C LYS A 65 -13.66 -7.77 -9.86
N SER A 66 -13.21 -7.88 -11.11
CA SER A 66 -12.07 -8.72 -11.51
C SER A 66 -10.69 -8.07 -11.33
N SER A 67 -10.62 -6.75 -11.11
CA SER A 67 -9.36 -6.03 -10.91
C SER A 67 -9.53 -4.75 -10.11
N TYR A 68 -8.48 -4.36 -9.39
CA TYR A 68 -8.40 -3.12 -8.63
C TYR A 68 -7.15 -2.37 -9.07
N GLU A 69 -7.34 -1.12 -9.46
CA GLU A 69 -6.27 -0.19 -9.83
C GLU A 69 -6.45 1.07 -9.00
N PHE A 70 -5.38 1.52 -8.35
CA PHE A 70 -5.37 2.71 -7.51
C PHE A 70 -3.94 3.19 -7.27
N ASP A 71 -3.83 4.49 -6.97
CA ASP A 71 -2.56 5.11 -6.63
C ASP A 71 -2.28 5.03 -5.14
N VAL A 72 -1.02 4.73 -4.81
CA VAL A 72 -0.46 4.87 -3.47
C VAL A 72 0.56 5.99 -3.51
N ILE A 73 0.42 6.93 -2.58
CA ILE A 73 1.33 8.09 -2.51
C ILE A 73 2.21 7.91 -1.28
N ALA A 74 3.52 7.96 -1.50
CA ALA A 74 4.52 8.04 -0.44
C ALA A 74 4.96 9.50 -0.31
N PHE A 75 4.89 10.03 0.91
CA PHE A 75 5.31 11.38 1.27
C PHE A 75 6.54 11.30 2.16
N ASP A 76 7.61 11.93 1.72
CA ASP A 76 8.78 12.23 2.54
C ASP A 76 8.48 13.46 3.43
N HIS A 77 8.90 13.41 4.70
CA HIS A 77 8.78 14.52 5.67
C HIS A 77 10.08 15.34 5.82
N GLY A 78 11.08 15.05 5.01
CA GLY A 78 12.34 15.76 4.88
C GLY A 78 12.13 17.20 4.40
N GLN A 79 12.92 18.10 4.98
CA GLN A 79 13.11 19.43 4.43
C GLN A 79 14.17 19.34 3.33
N ALA A 80 13.80 19.72 2.12
CA ALA A 80 14.76 20.05 1.06
C ALA A 80 15.66 21.23 1.44
#